data_AF-A0A5B7HKJ2-F1
#
_entry.id   AF-A0A5B7HKJ2-F1
#
_cell.length_a   1.000
_cell.length_b   1.000
_cell.length_c   1.000
_cell.angle_alpha   90.00
_cell.angle_beta   90.00
_cell.angle_gamma   90.00
#
_symmetry.space_group_name_H-M   'P 1'
#
loop_
_entity.id
_entity.type
_entity.pdbx_description
1 polymer ?
#
loop_
_entity_poly.entity_id
_entity_poly.type
_entity_poly.pdbx_seq_one_letter_code
_entity_poly.pdbx_strand_id
1 'polypeptide(L)'
;MCTPLAGKFTVRNVGGDVVLRIEGPVCAISCGSDVEFKVMSEDSSVQVGVITKQWRGLCQEAFTDADSFGLTFPIDMDVRTKTLLLGALFLIDFMYFERAKNN
;
A
#
# COMPACT_ATOMS: atom_id res chain seq x y z
N MET A 1 12.50 -12.89 -11.51
CA MET A 1 13.33 -11.67 -11.33
C MET A 1 12.65 -10.83 -10.26
N CYS A 2 13.33 -10.49 -9.15
CA CYS A 2 12.75 -9.60 -8.12
C CYS A 2 12.61 -8.21 -8.74
N THR A 3 11.38 -7.73 -8.94
CA THR A 3 11.12 -6.40 -9.50
C THR A 3 11.46 -5.36 -8.42
N PRO A 4 12.51 -4.53 -8.60
CA PRO A 4 13.08 -3.72 -7.52
C PRO A 4 12.36 -2.38 -7.38
N LEU A 5 11.03 -2.36 -7.30
CA LEU A 5 10.26 -1.13 -7.30
C LEU A 5 9.15 -1.12 -6.26
N ALA A 6 9.44 -1.49 -5.02
CA ALA A 6 8.61 -0.99 -3.94
C ALA A 6 8.80 0.52 -3.78
N GLY A 7 7.81 1.28 -4.24
CA GLY A 7 7.81 2.73 -4.14
C GLY A 7 7.78 3.16 -2.68
N LYS A 8 8.54 4.21 -2.38
CA LYS A 8 8.41 4.95 -1.14
C LYS A 8 7.48 6.12 -1.40
N PHE A 9 6.38 6.19 -0.66
CA PHE A 9 5.47 7.33 -0.70
C PHE A 9 5.62 8.17 0.55
N THR A 10 5.41 9.48 0.39
CA THR A 10 5.41 10.44 1.49
C THR A 10 4.01 11.02 1.59
N VAL A 11 3.37 10.89 2.75
CA VAL A 11 2.06 11.48 3.03
C VAL A 11 2.29 12.85 3.64
N ARG A 12 1.76 13.88 2.99
CA ARG A 12 1.89 15.26 3.45
C ARG A 12 0.53 15.82 3.89
N ASN A 13 0.54 16.63 4.94
CA ASN A 13 -0.63 17.38 5.36
C ASN A 13 -0.85 18.61 4.45
N VAL A 14 -1.87 19.42 4.77
CA VAL A 14 -2.18 20.67 4.03
C VAL A 14 -1.05 21.70 4.12
N GLY A 15 -0.28 21.71 5.22
CA GLY A 15 0.89 22.56 5.39
C GLY A 15 2.11 22.11 4.59
N GLY A 16 2.06 20.92 3.98
CA GLY A 16 3.17 20.33 3.25
C GLY A 16 4.15 19.53 4.12
N ASP A 17 3.91 19.45 5.43
CA ASP A 17 4.73 18.67 6.36
C ASP A 17 4.50 17.17 6.15
N VAL A 18 5.56 16.39 6.35
CA VAL A 18 5.48 14.93 6.26
C VAL A 18 4.83 14.41 7.53
N VAL A 19 3.71 13.72 7.40
CA VAL A 19 3.01 13.14 8.55
C VAL A 19 3.22 11.64 8.65
N LEU A 20 3.37 10.96 7.50
CA LEU A 20 3.60 9.52 7.42
C LEU A 20 4.46 9.18 6.19
N ARG A 21 5.08 8.01 6.23
CA ARG A 21 5.78 7.42 5.09
C ARG A 21 5.19 6.05 4.79
N ILE A 22 5.07 5.71 3.51
CA ILE A 22 4.60 4.38 3.10
C ILE A 22 5.75 3.68 2.39
N GLU A 23 6.14 2.53 2.90
CA GLU A 23 7.26 1.75 2.39
C GLU A 23 6.74 0.44 1.80
N GLY A 24 6.91 0.26 0.49
CA GLY A 24 6.57 -0.99 -0.18
C GLY A 24 7.53 -2.14 0.17
N PRO A 25 7.21 -3.38 -0.27
CA PRO A 25 8.02 -4.56 0.02
C PRO A 25 9.33 -4.60 -0.78
N VAL A 26 10.48 -4.65 -0.08
CA VAL A 26 11.83 -4.57 -0.69
C VAL A 26 12.14 -5.74 -1.64
N CYS A 27 11.57 -6.92 -1.40
CA CYS A 27 11.52 -7.99 -2.39
C CYS A 27 10.19 -8.73 -2.27
N ALA A 28 9.37 -8.66 -3.32
CA ALA A 28 8.23 -9.54 -3.50
C ALA A 28 8.74 -10.93 -3.97
N ILE A 29 9.51 -11.63 -3.13
CA ILE A 29 9.87 -13.02 -3.40
C ILE A 29 8.85 -13.89 -2.67
N SER A 30 7.76 -14.23 -3.37
CA SER A 30 7.08 -15.53 -3.30
C SER A 30 5.83 -15.45 -4.17
N CYS A 31 5.77 -16.28 -5.22
CA CYS A 31 4.52 -16.58 -5.90
C CYS A 31 3.49 -17.02 -4.84
N GLY A 32 2.42 -16.27 -4.61
CA GLY A 32 1.33 -16.78 -3.77
C GLY A 32 0.95 -16.02 -2.50
N SER A 33 1.53 -14.85 -2.20
CA SER A 33 1.33 -14.18 -0.90
C SER A 33 0.86 -12.73 -0.98
N ASP A 34 0.18 -12.30 0.08
CA ASP A 34 -0.26 -10.91 0.28
C ASP A 34 0.92 -9.93 0.13
N VAL A 35 0.61 -8.74 -0.41
CA VAL A 35 1.58 -7.66 -0.63
C VAL A 35 1.33 -6.58 0.41
N GLU A 36 2.32 -6.33 1.25
CA GLU A 36 2.23 -5.34 2.33
C GLU A 36 3.02 -4.07 2.01
N PHE A 37 2.37 -2.93 2.21
CA PHE A 37 2.97 -1.60 2.23
C PHE A 37 2.88 -1.08 3.65
N LYS A 38 4.04 -0.92 4.30
CA LYS A 38 4.13 -0.50 5.69
C LYS A 38 3.88 1.00 5.80
N VAL A 39 3.00 1.40 6.71
CA VAL A 39 2.78 2.80 7.06
C VAL A 39 3.64 3.12 8.27
N MET A 40 4.61 4.00 8.09
CA MET A 40 5.61 4.40 9.07
C MET A 40 5.36 5.83 9.55
N SER A 41 5.83 6.16 10.75
CA SER A 41 5.91 7.51 11.28
C SER A 41 6.75 8.44 10.37
N GLU A 42 6.65 9.75 10.60
CA GLU A 42 7.37 10.79 9.85
C GLU A 42 8.89 10.51 9.72
N ASP A 43 9.49 9.99 10.77
CA ASP A 43 10.92 9.67 10.89
C ASP A 43 11.27 8.23 10.44
N SER A 44 10.31 7.47 9.91
CA SER A 44 10.44 6.05 9.55
C SER A 44 10.85 5.14 10.73
N SER A 45 10.74 5.58 11.99
CA SER A 45 11.21 4.79 13.14
C SER A 45 10.20 3.75 13.63
N VAL A 46 8.89 4.04 13.53
CA VAL A 46 7.82 3.20 14.05
C VAL A 46 6.80 2.90 12.96
N GLN A 47 6.40 1.64 12.84
CA GLN A 47 5.27 1.25 12.00
C GLN A 47 3.96 1.57 12.73
N VAL A 48 3.14 2.39 12.10
CA VAL A 48 1.83 2.83 12.62
C VAL A 48 0.66 2.24 11.83
N GLY A 49 0.91 1.43 10.82
CA GLY A 49 -0.16 0.79 10.06
C GLY A 49 0.37 -0.07 8.93
N VAL A 50 -0.56 -0.66 8.17
CA VAL A 50 -0.24 -1.41 6.95
C VAL A 50 -1.39 -1.29 5.96
N ILE A 51 -1.02 -1.12 4.69
CA ILE A 51 -1.89 -1.33 3.53
C ILE A 51 -1.54 -2.72 2.97
N THR A 52 -2.51 -3.60 2.88
CA THR A 52 -2.31 -4.99 2.44
C THR A 52 -3.16 -5.25 1.21
N LYS A 53 -2.53 -5.64 0.10
CA LYS A 53 -3.24 -6.29 -1.01
C LYS A 53 -3.28 -7.78 -0.74
N GLN A 54 -4.48 -8.34 -0.61
CA GLN A 54 -4.63 -9.77 -0.35
C GLN A 54 -4.43 -10.57 -1.64
N TRP A 55 -3.59 -11.60 -1.56
CA TRP A 55 -3.38 -12.56 -2.64
C TRP A 55 -4.44 -13.66 -2.59
N ARG A 56 -5.23 -13.79 -3.66
CA ARG A 56 -6.34 -14.75 -3.72
C ARG A 56 -5.98 -16.12 -4.33
N GLY A 57 -4.69 -16.42 -4.55
CA GLY A 57 -4.21 -17.72 -5.02
C GLY A 57 -4.30 -17.93 -6.55
N LEU A 58 -3.72 -19.05 -7.02
CA LEU A 58 -3.67 -19.50 -8.43
C LEU A 58 -5.01 -20.05 -8.99
N CYS A 59 -6.13 -19.88 -8.28
CA CYS A 59 -7.44 -20.48 -8.64
C CYS A 59 -8.57 -19.46 -8.87
N GLN A 60 -8.27 -18.19 -9.17
CA GLN A 60 -9.31 -17.25 -9.56
C GLN A 60 -8.86 -16.21 -10.59
N GLU A 61 -8.08 -16.62 -11.58
CA GLU A 61 -7.76 -15.80 -12.77
C GLU A 61 -8.98 -15.52 -13.69
N ALA A 62 -10.23 -15.79 -13.27
CA ALA A 62 -11.35 -15.77 -14.23
C ALA A 62 -12.62 -15.00 -13.84
N PHE A 63 -12.87 -14.51 -12.61
CA PHE A 63 -14.27 -14.13 -12.30
C PHE A 63 -14.63 -12.84 -11.54
N THR A 64 -13.70 -11.98 -11.11
CA THR A 64 -14.09 -10.58 -10.78
C THR A 64 -12.84 -9.71 -10.58
N ASP A 65 -12.72 -8.63 -11.35
CA ASP A 65 -11.68 -7.57 -11.27
C ASP A 65 -11.61 -6.81 -9.93
N ALA A 66 -12.23 -7.31 -8.86
CA ALA A 66 -12.30 -6.65 -7.56
C ALA A 66 -11.13 -7.07 -6.67
N ASP A 67 -10.11 -6.23 -6.60
CA ASP A 67 -8.99 -6.38 -5.70
C ASP A 67 -9.39 -6.19 -4.22
N SER A 68 -8.97 -7.11 -3.36
CA SER A 68 -9.17 -6.98 -1.90
C SER A 68 -8.01 -6.22 -1.28
N PHE A 69 -8.30 -5.03 -0.77
CA PHE A 69 -7.35 -4.25 0.04
C PHE A 69 -7.79 -4.15 1.49
N GLY A 70 -6.82 -4.30 2.39
CA GLY A 70 -6.93 -3.95 3.80
C GLY A 70 -6.12 -2.68 4.10
N LEU A 71 -6.64 -1.85 4.99
CA LEU A 71 -5.93 -0.68 5.54
C LEU A 71 -6.11 -0.66 7.05
N THR A 72 -5.00 -0.60 7.78
CA THR A 72 -4.99 -0.54 9.24
C THR A 72 -4.24 0.69 9.73
N PHE A 73 -4.76 1.31 10.78
CA PHE A 73 -4.19 2.48 11.44
C PHE A 73 -4.73 2.60 12.88
N PRO A 74 -4.05 3.32 13.78
CA PRO A 74 -4.51 3.64 15.13
C PRO A 74 -5.89 4.30 15.16
N ILE A 75 -6.68 3.96 16.18
CA ILE A 75 -8.04 4.49 16.34
C ILE A 75 -8.04 6.02 16.54
N ASP A 76 -7.03 6.53 17.23
CA ASP A 76 -6.77 7.93 17.56
C ASP A 76 -6.08 8.73 16.44
N MET A 77 -5.76 8.08 15.31
CA MET A 77 -5.21 8.79 14.15
C MET A 77 -6.21 9.81 13.60
N ASP A 78 -5.70 10.99 13.22
CA ASP A 78 -6.51 12.08 12.66
C ASP A 78 -7.29 11.64 11.43
N VAL A 79 -8.54 12.11 11.32
CA VAL A 79 -9.46 11.73 10.24
C VAL A 79 -8.90 12.11 8.88
N ARG A 80 -8.20 13.25 8.74
CA ARG A 80 -7.62 13.67 7.46
C ARG A 80 -6.50 12.73 7.04
N THR A 81 -5.65 12.33 7.99
CA THR A 81 -4.59 11.35 7.73
C THR A 81 -5.15 10.00 7.30
N LYS A 82 -6.24 9.54 7.94
CA LYS A 82 -6.97 8.32 7.51
C LYS A 82 -7.47 8.45 6.06
N THR A 83 -8.05 9.59 5.69
CA THR A 83 -8.49 9.84 4.31
C THR A 83 -7.31 9.88 3.34
N LEU A 84 -6.18 10.46 3.72
CA LEU A 84 -4.96 10.47 2.90
C LEU A 84 -4.42 9.04 2.69
N LEU A 85 -4.45 8.18 3.70
CA LEU A 85 -4.07 6.78 3.57
C LEU A 85 -5.01 6.00 2.64
N LEU A 86 -6.31 6.29 2.68
CA LEU A 86 -7.27 5.71 1.74
C LEU A 86 -6.99 6.17 0.30
N GLY A 87 -6.66 7.46 0.10
CA GLY A 87 -6.24 7.96 -1.20
C GLY A 87 -4.94 7.32 -1.69
N ALA A 88 -3.97 7.11 -0.78
CA ALA A 88 -2.72 6.42 -1.09
C ALA A 88 -2.96 4.96 -1.48
N LEU A 89 -3.93 4.28 -0.85
CA LEU A 89 -4.33 2.92 -1.21
C LEU A 89 -4.80 2.83 -2.66
N PHE A 90 -5.66 3.76 -3.12
CA PHE A 90 -6.07 3.81 -4.53
C PHE A 90 -4.91 4.16 -5.48
N LEU A 91 -4.03 5.08 -5.06
CA LEU A 91 -2.86 5.45 -5.85
C LEU A 91 -1.90 4.25 -6.04
N ILE A 92 -1.66 3.49 -4.97
CA ILE A 92 -0.85 2.28 -4.99
C ILE A 92 -1.47 1.24 -5.93
N ASP A 93 -2.79 1.05 -5.86
CA ASP A 93 -3.49 0.11 -6.73
C ASP A 93 -3.30 0.46 -8.22
N PHE A 94 -3.55 1.72 -8.57
CA PHE A 94 -3.36 2.25 -9.92
C PHE A 94 -1.91 2.11 -10.41
N MET A 95 -0.94 2.50 -9.58
CA MET A 95 0.47 2.54 -9.97
C MET A 95 1.09 1.14 -10.12
N TYR A 96 0.69 0.18 -9.28
CA TYR A 96 1.34 -1.12 -9.19
C TYR A 96 0.59 -2.27 -9.85
N PHE A 97 -0.73 -2.28 -9.81
CA PHE A 97 -1.53 -3.45 -10.21
C PHE A 97 -2.32 -3.22 -11.49
N GLU A 98 -2.92 -2.04 -11.68
CA GLU A 98 -3.60 -1.73 -12.94
C GLU A 98 -2.60 -1.50 -14.10
N ARG A 99 -1.53 -0.74 -13.86
CA ARG A 99 -0.52 -0.46 -14.90
C ARG A 99 0.27 -1.70 -15.33
N ALA A 100 0.36 -2.71 -14.47
CA ALA A 100 1.02 -3.98 -14.78
C ALA A 100 0.16 -4.93 -15.64
N LYS A 101 -1.18 -4.76 -15.66
CA LYS A 101 -2.12 -5.58 -16.45
C LYS A 101 -2.18 -5.19 -17.95
N ASN A 102 -1.64 -4.04 -18.36
CA ASN A 102 -1.75 -3.48 -19.72
C ASN A 102 -0.58 -3.85 -20.68
N ASN A 103 -0.08 -5.09 -20.66
CA ASN A 103 0.87 -5.60 -21.67
C ASN A 103 0.34 -6.85 -22.37
#